data_AF-A0A350LYD9-F1
#
_entry.id   AF-A0A350LYD9-F1
#
_cell.length_a   1.000
_cell.length_b   1.000
_cell.length_c   1.000
_cell.angle_alpha   90.00
_cell.angle_beta   90.00
_cell.angle_gamma   90.00
#
_symmetry.space_group_name_H-M   'P 1'
#
loop_
_entity.id
_entity.type
_entity.pdbx_description
1 polymer ?
#
loop_
_entity_poly.entity_id
_entity_poly.type
_entity_poly.pdbx_seq_one_letter_code
_entity_poly.pdbx_strand_id
1 'polypeptide(L)'
;MIPKNIKKGHILKAIDEIEKTGVPKGRTSKKFLLEYNGRHYPPKYVISLANKYANGKELYPSEFSGGKESNDFIMALGFNIAGVQYSEEPASKPSIGDDKKSCPQTTHDERCRTCKETFGAMLKKLYGEVKPNYKFDVGAHLEDYRNTPYYDRLKEVYEALQNHRDFKEFVKTETLPNCDFFIPNPGFIVEFDESQHFTLPRKITLENYPEDLKLGFDKEKWIKLCKKINTKDNDPPYRDEQRAWYDTLRDFLPAIKGLKPTIRLFASDFVWCSLDPNNQSDVKQFQRLLKGKTESWEIKVKENKENNDPFF
;
A
#
# COMPACT_ATOMS: atom_id res chain seq x y z
N MET A 1 -1.56 -7.92 -20.93
CA MET A 1 -1.98 -7.60 -22.31
C MET A 1 -3.48 -7.42 -22.35
N ILE A 2 -3.97 -6.53 -23.20
CA ILE A 2 -5.41 -6.29 -23.38
C ILE A 2 -6.08 -7.49 -24.06
N PRO A 3 -7.16 -8.06 -23.50
CA PRO A 3 -7.90 -9.16 -24.13
C PRO A 3 -8.53 -8.78 -25.47
N LYS A 4 -8.25 -9.56 -26.52
CA LYS A 4 -8.71 -9.30 -27.90
C LYS A 4 -10.23 -9.45 -28.11
N ASN A 5 -10.96 -10.01 -27.14
CA ASN A 5 -12.40 -10.17 -27.21
C ASN A 5 -13.18 -8.90 -26.80
N ILE A 6 -12.50 -7.85 -26.35
CA ILE A 6 -13.10 -6.54 -26.10
C ILE A 6 -13.43 -5.89 -27.46
N LYS A 7 -14.71 -5.60 -27.70
CA LYS A 7 -15.23 -4.99 -28.93
C LYS A 7 -15.69 -3.55 -28.68
N LYS A 8 -15.94 -2.81 -29.76
CA LYS A 8 -16.47 -1.42 -29.74
C LYS A 8 -17.66 -1.24 -28.78
N GLY A 9 -18.60 -2.19 -28.76
CA GLY A 9 -19.77 -2.12 -27.87
C GLY A 9 -19.43 -2.16 -26.37
N HIS A 10 -18.33 -2.80 -25.95
CA HIS A 10 -17.90 -2.81 -24.55
C HIS A 10 -17.25 -1.49 -24.13
N ILE A 11 -16.56 -0.83 -25.06
CA ILE A 11 -15.97 0.51 -24.85
C ILE A 11 -17.09 1.54 -24.64
N LEU A 12 -18.18 1.48 -25.40
CA LEU A 12 -19.33 2.37 -25.22
C LEU A 12 -19.98 2.20 -23.83
N LYS A 13 -20.21 0.95 -23.41
CA LYS A 13 -20.73 0.66 -22.05
C LYS A 13 -19.81 1.16 -20.94
N ALA A 14 -18.49 1.10 -21.15
CA ALA A 14 -17.52 1.63 -20.21
C ALA A 14 -17.59 3.16 -20.11
N ILE A 15 -17.77 3.86 -21.24
CA ILE A 15 -17.96 5.32 -21.26
C ILE A 15 -19.24 5.71 -20.52
N ASP A 16 -20.36 5.02 -20.79
CA ASP A 16 -21.63 5.28 -20.09
C ASP A 16 -21.52 5.09 -18.57
N GLU A 17 -20.74 4.10 -18.11
CA GLU A 17 -20.46 3.91 -16.68
C GLU A 17 -19.63 5.06 -16.11
N ILE A 18 -18.63 5.53 -16.85
CA ILE A 18 -17.80 6.68 -16.46
C ILE A 18 -18.63 7.95 -16.36
N GLU A 19 -19.57 8.19 -17.27
CA GLU A 19 -20.43 9.38 -17.21
C GLU A 19 -21.34 9.37 -15.97
N LYS A 20 -21.78 8.20 -15.52
CA LYS A 20 -22.65 8.06 -14.33
C LYS A 20 -21.88 8.11 -13.01
N THR A 21 -20.69 7.52 -12.97
CA THR A 21 -19.93 7.29 -11.73
C THR A 21 -18.72 8.21 -11.57
N GLY A 22 -18.35 8.90 -12.65
CA GLY A 22 -17.13 9.71 -12.74
C GLY A 22 -15.88 8.86 -12.92
N VAL A 23 -14.79 9.54 -13.26
CA VAL A 23 -13.45 8.94 -13.29
C VAL A 23 -12.83 9.03 -11.90
N PRO A 24 -12.45 7.90 -11.26
CA PRO A 24 -11.67 7.94 -10.02
C PRO A 24 -10.38 8.73 -10.24
N LYS A 25 -10.00 9.59 -9.29
CA LYS A 25 -8.86 10.52 -9.45
C LYS A 25 -7.55 9.83 -9.89
N GLY A 26 -7.30 8.59 -9.44
CA GLY A 26 -6.14 7.76 -9.81
C GLY A 26 -6.24 7.00 -11.14
N ARG A 27 -7.37 7.10 -11.83
CA ARG A 27 -7.63 6.49 -13.15
C ARG A 27 -7.68 7.53 -14.27
N THR A 28 -7.36 8.80 -13.96
CA THR A 28 -7.25 9.88 -14.95
C THR A 28 -6.00 9.70 -15.83
N SER A 29 -6.06 10.14 -17.08
CA SER A 29 -4.94 10.07 -18.00
C SER A 29 -4.36 11.47 -18.19
N LYS A 30 -3.03 11.58 -18.09
CA LYS A 30 -2.30 12.86 -18.17
C LYS A 30 -1.74 13.17 -19.56
N LYS A 31 -1.59 12.15 -20.42
CA LYS A 31 -0.88 12.26 -21.71
C LYS A 31 -1.79 12.07 -22.92
N PHE A 32 -2.78 11.19 -22.80
CA PHE A 32 -3.66 10.81 -23.90
C PHE A 32 -5.09 10.70 -23.42
N LEU A 33 -6.03 11.25 -24.17
CA LEU A 33 -7.45 11.20 -23.84
C LEU A 33 -8.23 10.61 -25.02
N LEU A 34 -9.13 9.68 -24.72
CA LEU A 34 -10.12 9.16 -25.66
C LEU A 34 -11.21 10.21 -25.84
N GLU A 35 -11.44 10.64 -27.08
CA GLU A 35 -12.52 11.56 -27.42
C GLU A 35 -13.75 10.79 -27.89
N TYR A 36 -14.91 11.08 -27.28
CA TYR A 36 -16.19 10.53 -27.69
C TYR A 36 -17.31 11.53 -27.40
N ASN A 37 -18.11 11.89 -28.43
CA ASN A 37 -19.19 12.88 -28.36
C ASN A 37 -18.76 14.24 -27.74
N GLY A 38 -17.57 14.72 -28.10
CA GLY A 38 -17.00 15.99 -27.60
C GLY A 38 -16.53 15.94 -26.13
N ARG A 39 -16.48 14.75 -25.51
CA ARG A 39 -15.99 14.54 -24.14
C ARG A 39 -14.74 13.68 -24.13
N HIS A 40 -13.95 13.80 -23.05
CA HIS A 40 -12.64 13.19 -22.93
C HIS A 40 -12.59 12.16 -21.80
N TYR A 41 -12.01 10.99 -22.09
CA TYR A 41 -11.96 9.85 -21.19
C TYR A 41 -10.55 9.28 -21.07
N PRO A 42 -10.13 8.76 -19.91
CA PRO A 42 -8.84 8.12 -19.77
C PRO A 42 -8.79 6.78 -20.51
N PRO A 43 -7.93 6.60 -21.53
CA PRO A 43 -7.90 5.39 -22.36
C PRO A 43 -7.71 4.11 -21.54
N LYS A 44 -6.79 4.15 -20.58
CA LYS A 44 -6.48 3.02 -19.72
C LYS A 44 -7.65 2.65 -18.79
N TYR A 45 -8.41 3.63 -18.31
CA TYR A 45 -9.56 3.34 -17.46
C TYR A 45 -10.73 2.78 -18.26
N VAL A 46 -10.95 3.31 -19.46
CA VAL A 46 -12.00 2.83 -20.36
C VAL A 46 -11.79 1.35 -20.71
N ILE A 47 -10.55 0.93 -21.02
CA ILE A 47 -10.24 -0.50 -21.29
C ILE A 47 -10.49 -1.38 -20.06
N SER A 48 -10.14 -0.87 -18.89
CA SER A 48 -10.32 -1.56 -17.61
C SER A 48 -11.79 -1.91 -17.35
N LEU A 49 -12.68 -0.93 -17.55
CA LEU A 49 -14.13 -1.12 -17.45
C LEU A 49 -14.71 -1.91 -18.63
N ALA A 50 -14.18 -1.76 -19.84
CA ALA A 50 -14.65 -2.52 -20.99
C ALA A 50 -14.45 -4.03 -20.80
N ASN A 51 -13.39 -4.41 -20.08
CA ASN A 51 -13.16 -5.81 -19.71
C ASN A 51 -14.21 -6.35 -18.73
N LYS A 52 -14.76 -5.51 -17.83
CA LYS A 52 -15.88 -5.88 -16.95
C LYS A 52 -17.09 -6.31 -17.77
N TYR A 53 -17.40 -5.59 -18.85
CA TYR A 53 -18.50 -5.92 -19.75
C TYR A 53 -18.21 -7.11 -20.68
N ALA A 54 -16.95 -7.31 -21.05
CA ALA A 54 -16.56 -8.42 -21.93
C ALA A 54 -16.42 -9.77 -21.19
N ASN A 55 -15.90 -9.72 -19.95
CA ASN A 55 -15.37 -10.88 -19.22
C ASN A 55 -15.88 -10.98 -17.78
N GLY A 56 -16.81 -10.11 -17.35
CA GLY A 56 -17.41 -10.13 -16.01
C GLY A 56 -16.54 -9.57 -14.88
N LYS A 57 -15.30 -9.15 -15.16
CA LYS A 57 -14.38 -8.56 -14.18
C LYS A 57 -13.63 -7.35 -14.75
N GLU A 58 -13.41 -6.34 -13.92
CA GLU A 58 -12.56 -5.21 -14.30
C GLU A 58 -11.13 -5.69 -14.55
N LEU A 59 -10.48 -5.20 -15.61
CA LEU A 59 -9.07 -5.50 -15.88
C LEU A 59 -8.20 -4.58 -15.04
N TYR A 60 -7.35 -5.14 -14.18
CA TYR A 60 -6.54 -4.33 -13.29
C TYR A 60 -5.52 -3.49 -14.11
N PRO A 61 -5.26 -2.22 -13.75
CA PRO A 61 -4.29 -1.38 -14.46
C PRO A 61 -2.88 -1.95 -14.55
N SER A 62 -2.53 -2.91 -13.71
CA SER A 62 -1.24 -3.62 -13.76
C SER A 62 -1.20 -4.76 -14.78
N GLU A 63 -2.35 -5.21 -15.30
CA GLU A 63 -2.43 -6.32 -16.26
C GLU A 63 -2.12 -5.89 -17.70
N PHE A 64 -2.05 -4.59 -17.98
CA PHE A 64 -1.70 -4.03 -19.28
C PHE A 64 -1.05 -2.65 -19.15
N SER A 65 -0.24 -2.29 -20.14
CA SER A 65 0.47 -1.02 -20.15
C SER A 65 -0.43 0.12 -20.63
N GLY A 66 -0.19 1.31 -20.07
CA GLY A 66 -0.81 2.55 -20.53
C GLY A 66 -0.03 3.16 -21.69
N GLY A 67 -0.55 4.23 -22.28
CA GLY A 67 0.10 4.89 -23.41
C GLY A 67 -0.09 4.08 -24.70
N LYS A 68 1.01 3.67 -25.35
CA LYS A 68 0.96 3.07 -26.69
C LYS A 68 0.03 1.85 -26.79
N GLU A 69 0.16 0.85 -25.91
CA GLU A 69 -0.70 -0.36 -25.96
C GLU A 69 -2.19 -0.02 -25.83
N SER A 70 -2.54 0.86 -24.89
CA SER A 70 -3.94 1.28 -24.67
C SER A 70 -4.48 2.11 -25.83
N ASN A 71 -3.68 3.04 -26.34
CA ASN A 71 -4.08 3.94 -27.42
C ASN A 71 -4.25 3.16 -28.74
N ASP A 72 -3.28 2.33 -29.11
CA ASP A 72 -3.30 1.53 -30.34
C ASP A 72 -4.51 0.58 -30.34
N PHE A 73 -4.82 -0.02 -29.19
CA PHE A 73 -6.00 -0.88 -29.04
C PHE A 73 -7.32 -0.13 -29.27
N ILE A 74 -7.45 1.06 -28.69
CA ILE A 74 -8.66 1.89 -28.82
C ILE A 74 -8.80 2.45 -30.23
N MET A 75 -7.70 2.89 -30.86
CA MET A 75 -7.68 3.35 -32.25
C MET A 75 -8.07 2.24 -33.22
N ALA A 76 -7.60 1.00 -33.00
CA ALA A 76 -7.98 -0.16 -33.82
C ALA A 76 -9.49 -0.49 -33.76
N LEU A 77 -10.20 -0.05 -32.70
CA LEU A 77 -11.65 -0.18 -32.57
C LEU A 77 -12.43 1.01 -33.19
N GLY A 78 -11.72 1.95 -33.83
CA GLY A 78 -12.29 3.09 -34.55
C GLY A 78 -12.66 4.28 -33.68
N PHE A 79 -11.88 4.55 -32.62
CA PHE A 79 -12.02 5.72 -31.75
C PHE A 79 -10.81 6.65 -31.86
N ASN A 80 -11.00 7.93 -31.55
CA ASN A 80 -9.96 8.95 -31.65
C ASN A 80 -9.26 9.18 -30.28
N ILE A 81 -7.94 9.37 -30.31
CA ILE A 81 -7.14 9.71 -29.13
C ILE A 81 -6.46 11.08 -29.35
N ALA A 82 -6.67 12.03 -28.43
CA ALA A 82 -5.98 13.32 -28.40
C ALA A 82 -4.74 13.27 -27.47
N GLY A 83 -3.62 13.87 -27.89
CA GLY A 83 -2.39 13.98 -27.10
C GLY A 83 -2.12 15.41 -26.62
N VAL A 84 -1.63 15.58 -25.37
CA VAL A 84 -1.32 16.90 -24.80
C VAL A 84 0.20 17.16 -24.87
N GLN A 85 0.65 18.16 -25.65
CA GLN A 85 2.02 18.67 -25.64
C GLN A 85 2.13 19.90 -24.72
N TYR A 86 3.20 20.01 -23.91
CA TYR A 86 3.49 21.19 -23.09
C TYR A 86 4.67 21.97 -23.68
N SER A 87 4.52 23.29 -23.82
CA SER A 87 5.59 24.28 -24.07
C SER A 87 5.61 25.28 -22.91
N GLU A 88 6.81 25.62 -22.42
CA GLU A 88 7.06 26.50 -21.26
C GLU A 88 6.96 28.01 -21.60
N GLU A 89 6.92 28.83 -20.52
CA GLU A 89 7.12 30.30 -20.40
C GLU A 89 5.85 31.24 -20.50
N PRO A 90 5.82 32.42 -19.79
CA PRO A 90 5.03 32.61 -18.56
C PRO A 90 4.18 33.92 -18.49
N ALA A 91 3.17 33.98 -17.63
CA ALA A 91 2.47 35.20 -17.12
C ALA A 91 1.37 34.72 -16.13
N SER A 92 0.91 35.37 -15.08
CA SER A 92 1.16 36.61 -14.34
C SER A 92 0.31 36.48 -13.06
N LYS A 93 0.70 37.10 -11.93
CA LYS A 93 -0.08 37.03 -10.67
C LYS A 93 -1.45 37.71 -10.81
N PRO A 94 -2.50 37.24 -10.10
CA PRO A 94 -3.03 38.11 -9.06
C PRO A 94 -3.43 37.42 -7.74
N SER A 95 -3.14 38.17 -6.66
CA SER A 95 -3.78 38.31 -5.35
C SER A 95 -4.28 37.10 -4.54
N ILE A 96 -3.77 37.12 -3.29
CA ILE A 96 -4.06 36.32 -2.10
C ILE A 96 -5.56 36.25 -1.78
N GLY A 97 -6.02 35.03 -1.44
CA GLY A 97 -7.32 34.74 -0.84
C GLY A 97 -7.36 33.30 -0.31
N ASP A 98 -6.95 33.15 0.95
CA ASP A 98 -7.16 32.09 1.95
C ASP A 98 -6.97 30.60 1.59
N ASP A 99 -6.00 30.04 2.33
CA ASP A 99 -5.44 28.70 2.33
C ASP A 99 -6.46 27.56 2.44
N LYS A 100 -6.57 26.75 1.37
CA LYS A 100 -6.74 25.30 1.48
C LYS A 100 -5.43 24.63 1.07
N LYS A 101 -4.67 24.14 2.05
CA LYS A 101 -3.52 23.25 1.84
C LYS A 101 -3.96 21.96 1.15
N SER A 102 -4.16 22.02 -0.17
CA SER A 102 -4.09 20.86 -1.04
C SER A 102 -2.62 20.65 -1.42
N CYS A 103 -2.14 19.43 -1.24
CA CYS A 103 -0.75 19.06 -1.56
C CYS A 103 -0.45 19.45 -3.02
N PRO A 104 0.70 20.10 -3.32
CA PRO A 104 1.10 20.41 -4.68
C PRO A 104 1.16 19.12 -5.49
N GLN A 105 0.73 19.18 -6.75
CA GLN A 105 0.64 18.06 -7.68
C GLN A 105 2.03 17.53 -8.10
N THR A 106 2.83 17.07 -7.15
CA THR A 106 4.10 16.37 -7.40
C THR A 106 3.86 14.87 -7.49
N THR A 107 4.60 14.22 -8.38
CA THR A 107 4.67 12.78 -8.62
C THR A 107 4.57 11.95 -7.33
N HIS A 108 3.54 11.12 -7.21
CA HIS A 108 3.40 10.17 -6.10
C HIS A 108 4.18 8.89 -6.41
N ASP A 109 5.13 8.53 -5.55
CA ASP A 109 5.84 7.25 -5.54
C ASP A 109 5.71 6.57 -4.15
N GLU A 110 6.34 5.41 -3.98
CA GLU A 110 6.33 4.66 -2.71
C GLU A 110 6.97 5.42 -1.55
N ARG A 111 7.84 6.39 -1.86
CA ARG A 111 8.55 7.23 -0.89
C ARG A 111 7.81 8.55 -0.61
N CYS A 112 6.55 8.66 -1.04
CA CYS A 112 5.76 9.86 -0.84
C CYS A 112 5.63 10.19 0.65
N ARG A 113 6.36 11.22 1.09
CA ARG A 113 6.32 11.69 2.49
C ARG A 113 4.91 12.04 2.94
N THR A 114 4.13 12.68 2.06
CA THR A 114 2.73 13.04 2.34
C THR A 114 1.87 11.80 2.60
N CYS A 115 2.15 10.66 1.95
CA CYS A 115 1.41 9.43 2.24
C CYS A 115 1.66 8.95 3.66
N LYS A 116 2.91 8.90 4.10
CA LYS A 116 3.27 8.49 5.46
C LYS A 116 2.71 9.45 6.51
N GLU A 117 2.74 10.75 6.24
CA GLU A 117 2.16 11.79 7.11
C GLU A 117 0.63 11.69 7.18
N THR A 118 -0.07 11.60 6.05
CA THR A 118 -1.53 11.42 6.02
C THR A 118 -1.92 10.12 6.70
N PHE A 119 -1.17 9.03 6.49
CA PHE A 119 -1.40 7.75 7.13
C PHE A 119 -1.29 7.84 8.65
N GLY A 120 -0.22 8.45 9.17
CA GLY A 120 -0.05 8.70 10.60
C GLY A 120 -1.16 9.57 11.19
N ALA A 121 -1.59 10.61 10.47
CA ALA A 121 -2.70 11.47 10.87
C ALA A 121 -4.04 10.70 10.93
N MET A 122 -4.28 9.81 9.97
CA MET A 122 -5.45 8.94 9.96
C MET A 122 -5.46 7.95 11.13
N LEU A 123 -4.31 7.32 11.42
CA LEU A 123 -4.16 6.47 12.61
C LEU A 123 -4.46 7.26 13.89
N LYS A 124 -3.96 8.51 13.99
CA LYS A 124 -4.20 9.39 15.14
C LYS A 124 -5.69 9.67 15.34
N LYS A 125 -6.44 9.88 14.24
CA LYS A 125 -7.89 10.08 14.30
C LYS A 125 -8.65 8.83 14.79
N LEU A 126 -8.19 7.64 14.41
CA LEU A 126 -8.86 6.39 14.79
C LEU A 126 -8.52 5.90 16.21
N TYR A 127 -7.25 6.04 16.63
CA TYR A 127 -6.74 5.41 17.85
C TYR A 127 -6.26 6.41 18.91
N GLY A 128 -6.23 7.71 18.59
CA GLY A 128 -5.74 8.75 19.48
C GLY A 128 -4.22 8.85 19.42
N GLU A 129 -3.50 8.15 20.29
CA GLU A 129 -2.04 8.24 20.35
C GLU A 129 -1.37 7.37 19.28
N VAL A 130 -0.39 7.94 18.58
CA VAL A 130 0.45 7.25 17.58
C VAL A 130 1.89 7.68 17.77
N LYS A 131 2.81 6.72 17.84
CA LYS A 131 4.25 6.93 17.97
C LYS A 131 4.95 6.57 16.64
N PRO A 132 5.29 7.56 15.77
CA PRO A 132 6.01 7.29 14.54
C PRO A 132 7.48 6.96 14.81
N ASN A 133 8.11 6.17 13.93
CA ASN A 133 9.52 5.76 14.02
C ASN A 133 9.86 5.23 15.43
N TYR A 134 8.98 4.42 16.01
CA TYR A 134 9.09 3.98 17.41
C TYR A 134 10.14 2.87 17.56
N LYS A 135 11.01 3.02 18.55
CA LYS A 135 12.04 2.03 18.88
C LYS A 135 11.58 1.20 20.07
N PHE A 136 11.47 -0.11 19.89
CA PHE A 136 11.27 -1.03 21.00
C PHE A 136 12.62 -1.35 21.65
N ASP A 137 12.59 -1.50 22.98
CA ASP A 137 13.72 -2.03 23.73
C ASP A 137 13.73 -3.57 23.60
N VAL A 138 14.25 -4.04 22.46
CA VAL A 138 14.47 -5.46 22.13
C VAL A 138 15.71 -5.61 21.27
N GLY A 139 16.40 -6.73 21.47
CA GLY A 139 17.55 -7.09 20.67
C GLY A 139 17.20 -7.58 19.27
N ALA A 140 18.17 -7.50 18.35
CA ALA A 140 18.01 -7.98 16.98
C ALA A 140 18.68 -9.34 16.74
N HIS A 141 19.42 -9.88 17.71
CA HIS A 141 20.08 -11.16 17.58
C HIS A 141 19.12 -12.29 17.94
N LEU A 142 19.26 -13.44 17.28
CA LEU A 142 18.47 -14.64 17.59
C LEU A 142 18.54 -15.01 19.08
N GLU A 143 19.71 -14.81 19.70
CA GLU A 143 19.95 -15.21 21.08
C GLU A 143 19.22 -14.38 22.12
N ASP A 144 18.75 -13.19 21.76
CA ASP A 144 17.89 -12.35 22.61
C ASP A 144 16.53 -13.01 22.86
N TYR A 145 16.17 -14.01 22.06
CA TYR A 145 14.87 -14.68 22.09
C TYR A 145 14.92 -16.09 22.72
N ARG A 146 16.06 -16.54 23.26
CA ARG A 146 16.24 -17.91 23.83
C ARG A 146 15.16 -18.32 24.84
N ASN A 147 14.68 -17.36 25.65
CA ASN A 147 13.69 -17.61 26.70
C ASN A 147 12.24 -17.42 26.23
N THR A 148 12.02 -17.25 24.92
CA THR A 148 10.70 -17.09 24.33
C THR A 148 10.21 -18.42 23.73
N PRO A 149 8.89 -18.67 23.69
CA PRO A 149 8.34 -19.89 23.09
C PRO A 149 8.57 -19.97 21.56
N TYR A 150 9.07 -18.90 20.94
CA TYR A 150 9.30 -18.83 19.49
C TYR A 150 10.77 -19.00 19.10
N TYR A 151 11.68 -19.25 20.04
CA TYR A 151 13.12 -19.36 19.74
C TYR A 151 13.43 -20.37 18.64
N ASP A 152 12.91 -21.60 18.76
CA ASP A 152 13.18 -22.66 17.79
C ASP A 152 12.69 -22.29 16.38
N ARG A 153 11.53 -21.64 16.29
CA ARG A 153 10.98 -21.15 15.01
C ARG A 153 11.79 -20.01 14.44
N LEU A 154 12.20 -19.05 15.28
CA LEU A 154 13.08 -17.97 14.87
C LEU A 154 14.43 -18.51 14.40
N LYS A 155 14.94 -19.56 15.04
CA LYS A 155 16.18 -20.25 14.64
C LYS A 155 16.04 -20.91 13.27
N GLU A 156 14.95 -21.64 13.02
CA GLU A 156 14.67 -22.23 11.69
C GLU A 156 14.63 -21.16 10.59
N VAL A 157 13.95 -20.03 10.85
CA VAL A 157 13.90 -18.89 9.90
C VAL A 157 15.30 -18.30 9.69
N TYR A 158 16.06 -18.11 10.76
CA TYR A 158 17.42 -17.56 10.71
C TYR A 158 18.36 -18.45 9.89
N GLU A 159 18.35 -19.75 10.13
CA GLU A 159 19.14 -20.75 9.39
C GLU A 159 18.71 -20.82 7.92
N ALA A 160 17.41 -20.73 7.62
CA ALA A 160 16.90 -20.67 6.26
C ALA A 160 17.42 -19.43 5.49
N LEU A 161 17.51 -18.28 6.16
CA LEU A 161 18.12 -17.07 5.61
C LEU A 161 19.63 -17.25 5.37
N GLN A 162 20.36 -17.80 6.35
CA GLN A 162 21.79 -18.06 6.20
C GLN A 162 22.06 -19.00 5.02
N ASN A 163 21.28 -20.06 4.87
CA ASN A 163 21.48 -21.08 3.83
C ASN A 163 21.02 -20.63 2.44
N HIS A 164 20.25 -19.55 2.32
CA HIS A 164 19.77 -19.06 1.02
C HIS A 164 20.92 -18.62 0.10
N ARG A 165 21.88 -17.85 0.63
CA ARG A 165 23.06 -17.33 -0.10
C ARG A 165 24.38 -17.51 0.67
N ASP A 166 24.36 -18.36 1.69
CA ASP A 166 25.49 -18.67 2.57
C ASP A 166 26.05 -17.47 3.37
N PHE A 167 25.22 -16.47 3.64
CA PHE A 167 25.60 -15.35 4.50
C PHE A 167 25.40 -15.72 5.97
N LYS A 168 26.49 -16.05 6.68
CA LYS A 168 26.42 -16.41 8.10
C LYS A 168 26.15 -15.23 9.03
N GLU A 169 26.55 -14.03 8.62
CA GLU A 169 26.39 -12.81 9.43
C GLU A 169 25.72 -11.68 8.66
N PHE A 170 24.42 -11.51 8.88
CA PHE A 170 23.64 -10.41 8.29
C PHE A 170 22.99 -9.50 9.34
N VAL A 171 23.02 -9.85 10.63
CA VAL A 171 22.57 -8.97 11.73
C VAL A 171 23.74 -8.10 12.16
N LYS A 172 23.59 -6.78 12.05
CA LYS A 172 24.67 -5.81 12.29
C LYS A 172 24.32 -4.72 13.31
N THR A 173 23.21 -4.89 14.02
CA THR A 173 22.74 -3.95 15.05
C THR A 173 22.33 -4.72 16.29
N GLU A 174 22.72 -4.24 17.47
CA GLU A 174 22.36 -4.88 18.74
C GLU A 174 20.85 -4.84 18.99
N THR A 175 20.20 -3.71 18.68
CA THR A 175 18.77 -3.49 18.91
C THR A 175 17.98 -3.53 17.61
N LEU A 176 16.76 -4.06 17.65
CA LEU A 176 15.86 -4.08 16.50
C LEU A 176 15.61 -2.64 15.98
N PRO A 177 15.76 -2.38 14.66
CA PRO A 177 15.47 -1.08 14.11
C PRO A 177 14.00 -0.65 14.30
N ASN A 178 13.79 0.66 14.34
CA ASN A 178 12.48 1.27 14.61
C ASN A 178 11.39 0.72 13.68
N CYS A 179 10.18 0.58 14.19
CA CYS A 179 8.99 0.34 13.38
C CYS A 179 8.44 1.66 12.83
N ASP A 180 7.65 1.62 11.76
CA ASP A 180 7.09 2.84 11.17
C ASP A 180 6.12 3.55 12.11
N PHE A 181 5.18 2.81 12.71
CA PHE A 181 4.27 3.33 13.71
C PHE A 181 3.98 2.31 14.80
N PHE A 182 3.88 2.80 16.03
CA PHE A 182 3.34 2.06 17.15
C PHE A 182 2.09 2.76 17.70
N ILE A 183 1.02 1.99 17.90
CA ILE A 183 -0.24 2.45 18.48
C ILE A 183 -0.31 1.88 19.90
N PRO A 184 -0.06 2.68 20.96
CA PRO A 184 0.01 2.17 22.33
C PRO A 184 -1.31 1.59 22.85
N ASN A 185 -2.43 2.14 22.39
CA ASN A 185 -3.76 1.64 22.72
C ASN A 185 -4.56 1.48 21.42
N PRO A 186 -4.87 0.24 20.99
CA PRO A 186 -4.86 -1.02 21.75
C PRO A 186 -3.54 -1.82 21.79
N GLY A 187 -2.42 -1.28 21.32
CA GLY A 187 -1.12 -1.95 21.40
C GLY A 187 -0.81 -2.81 20.17
N PHE A 188 -0.48 -2.18 19.04
CA PHE A 188 -0.03 -2.87 17.81
C PHE A 188 0.98 -2.06 17.01
N ILE A 189 1.73 -2.77 16.17
CA ILE A 189 2.72 -2.20 15.25
C ILE A 189 2.07 -2.06 13.87
N VAL A 190 2.43 -1.00 13.16
CA VAL A 190 2.12 -0.85 11.73
C VAL A 190 3.41 -0.66 10.96
N GLU A 191 3.62 -1.49 9.95
CA GLU A 191 4.69 -1.36 8.95
C GLU A 191 4.10 -0.94 7.61
N PHE A 192 4.77 0.01 6.97
CA PHE A 192 4.42 0.57 5.68
C PHE A 192 5.47 0.12 4.65
N ASP A 193 5.26 -1.08 4.10
CA ASP A 193 6.23 -1.77 3.27
C ASP A 193 6.35 -1.10 1.89
N GLU A 194 7.56 -0.65 1.54
CA GLU A 194 7.95 -0.25 0.19
C GLU A 194 8.39 -1.47 -0.65
N SER A 195 8.52 -1.33 -1.97
CA SER A 195 8.93 -2.41 -2.90
C SER A 195 10.23 -3.13 -2.48
N GLN A 196 11.14 -2.43 -1.79
CA GLN A 196 12.40 -2.97 -1.27
C GLN A 196 12.25 -4.08 -0.21
N HIS A 197 11.07 -4.21 0.42
CA HIS A 197 10.79 -5.30 1.37
C HIS A 197 10.34 -6.59 0.69
N PHE A 198 9.94 -6.53 -0.59
CA PHE A 198 9.40 -7.68 -1.33
C PHE A 198 10.50 -8.43 -2.07
N THR A 199 11.33 -9.12 -1.30
CA THR A 199 12.53 -9.85 -1.74
C THR A 199 12.35 -11.37 -1.63
N LEU A 200 13.25 -12.15 -2.25
CA LEU A 200 13.26 -13.60 -2.09
C LEU A 200 13.56 -14.04 -0.63
N PRO A 201 14.52 -13.44 0.10
CA PRO A 201 14.68 -13.68 1.53
C PRO A 201 13.39 -13.44 2.33
N ARG A 202 12.66 -12.36 2.05
CA ARG A 202 11.38 -12.11 2.75
C ARG A 202 10.37 -13.22 2.50
N LYS A 203 10.26 -13.70 1.26
CA LYS A 203 9.43 -14.86 0.91
C LYS A 203 9.81 -16.10 1.74
N ILE A 204 11.11 -16.41 1.85
CA ILE A 204 11.63 -17.55 2.63
C ILE A 204 11.21 -17.43 4.09
N THR A 205 11.32 -16.24 4.69
CA THR A 205 10.89 -16.04 6.08
C THR A 205 9.41 -16.36 6.26
N LEU A 206 8.55 -15.80 5.40
CA LEU A 206 7.09 -15.97 5.49
C LEU A 206 6.65 -17.43 5.29
N GLU A 207 7.32 -18.18 4.41
CA GLU A 207 7.06 -19.61 4.20
C GLU A 207 7.44 -20.47 5.42
N ASN A 208 8.31 -19.97 6.31
CA ASN A 208 8.72 -20.65 7.55
C ASN A 208 7.98 -20.14 8.80
N TYR A 209 6.99 -19.24 8.66
CA TYR A 209 6.19 -18.81 9.81
C TYR A 209 5.29 -19.96 10.29
N PRO A 210 5.16 -20.17 11.60
CA PRO A 210 4.30 -21.22 12.13
C PRO A 210 2.83 -20.82 11.93
N GLU A 211 1.97 -21.81 11.68
CA GLU A 211 0.56 -21.58 11.33
C GLU A 211 -0.28 -20.99 12.46
N ASP A 212 0.15 -21.15 13.72
CA ASP A 212 -0.51 -20.60 14.90
C ASP A 212 -0.11 -19.14 15.19
N LEU A 213 0.90 -18.60 14.50
CA LEU A 213 1.27 -17.18 14.62
C LEU A 213 0.17 -16.31 14.01
N LYS A 214 -0.51 -15.56 14.87
CA LYS A 214 -1.50 -14.59 14.43
C LYS A 214 -0.81 -13.44 13.70
N LEU A 215 -1.29 -13.11 12.51
CA LEU A 215 -0.81 -11.98 11.70
C LEU A 215 -1.92 -10.97 11.46
N GLY A 216 -1.54 -9.68 11.38
CA GLY A 216 -2.43 -8.59 11.01
C GLY A 216 -2.42 -8.26 9.51
N PHE A 217 -1.91 -9.18 8.68
CA PHE A 217 -1.82 -9.05 7.23
C PHE A 217 -1.94 -10.41 6.54
N ASP A 218 -2.26 -10.41 5.25
CA ASP A 218 -2.40 -11.63 4.43
C ASP A 218 -1.01 -12.18 4.04
N LYS A 219 -0.57 -13.23 4.74
CA LYS A 219 0.70 -13.94 4.49
C LYS A 219 0.86 -14.34 3.01
N GLU A 220 -0.19 -14.90 2.41
CA GLU A 220 -0.19 -15.38 1.04
C GLU A 220 -0.09 -14.23 0.03
N LYS A 221 -0.77 -13.12 0.28
CA LYS A 221 -0.60 -11.90 -0.52
C LYS A 221 0.85 -11.41 -0.47
N TRP A 222 1.47 -11.36 0.70
CA TRP A 222 2.86 -10.91 0.84
C TRP A 222 3.85 -11.85 0.13
N ILE A 223 3.66 -13.17 0.24
CA ILE A 223 4.45 -14.17 -0.50
C ILE A 223 4.31 -13.96 -2.01
N LYS A 224 3.08 -13.73 -2.52
CA LYS A 224 2.83 -13.44 -3.94
C LYS A 224 3.49 -12.13 -4.38
N LEU A 225 3.48 -11.09 -3.53
CA LEU A 225 4.16 -9.82 -3.81
C LEU A 225 5.68 -10.02 -3.88
N CYS A 226 6.28 -10.80 -2.97
CA CYS A 226 7.70 -11.12 -3.03
C CYS A 226 8.07 -11.86 -4.34
N LYS A 227 7.23 -12.81 -4.79
CA LYS A 227 7.43 -13.51 -6.07
C LYS A 227 7.32 -12.56 -7.28
N LYS A 228 6.36 -11.63 -7.24
CA LYS A 228 6.04 -10.72 -8.35
C LYS A 228 7.02 -9.57 -8.48
N ILE A 229 7.34 -8.90 -7.38
CA ILE A 229 8.19 -7.72 -7.34
C ILE A 229 9.65 -8.17 -7.37
N ASN A 230 10.01 -9.17 -6.55
CA ASN A 230 11.34 -9.81 -6.52
C ASN A 230 12.48 -8.78 -6.52
N THR A 231 12.35 -7.75 -5.68
CA THR A 231 13.40 -6.74 -5.52
C THR A 231 14.67 -7.38 -5.01
N LYS A 232 15.81 -6.85 -5.43
CA LYS A 232 17.13 -7.28 -4.97
C LYS A 232 17.97 -6.06 -4.64
N ASP A 233 18.48 -6.03 -3.43
CA ASP A 233 19.45 -5.04 -2.98
C ASP A 233 20.67 -5.78 -2.42
N ASN A 234 21.77 -5.73 -3.18
CA ASN A 234 22.98 -6.50 -2.90
C ASN A 234 24.11 -5.63 -2.34
N ASP A 235 23.81 -4.45 -1.80
CA ASP A 235 24.82 -3.59 -1.19
C ASP A 235 24.43 -3.15 0.23
N PRO A 236 24.92 -3.79 1.31
CA PRO A 236 25.86 -4.91 1.27
C PRO A 236 25.20 -6.19 0.76
N PRO A 237 25.98 -7.21 0.35
CA PRO A 237 25.46 -8.43 -0.29
C PRO A 237 24.34 -9.14 0.49
N TYR A 238 24.34 -9.02 1.82
CA TYR A 238 23.40 -9.63 2.76
C TYR A 238 22.19 -8.76 3.12
N ARG A 239 22.00 -7.61 2.45
CA ARG A 239 21.01 -6.61 2.85
C ARG A 239 19.58 -7.13 2.81
N ASP A 240 19.25 -7.97 1.83
CA ASP A 240 17.91 -8.54 1.74
C ASP A 240 17.62 -9.55 2.85
N GLU A 241 18.60 -10.36 3.29
CA GLU A 241 18.49 -11.23 4.47
C GLU A 241 18.32 -10.41 5.74
N GLN A 242 19.11 -9.35 5.89
CA GLN A 242 19.02 -8.45 7.03
C GLN A 242 17.62 -7.82 7.14
N ARG A 243 17.09 -7.29 6.03
CA ARG A 243 15.73 -6.71 6.01
C ARG A 243 14.68 -7.75 6.34
N ALA A 244 14.75 -8.92 5.70
CA ALA A 244 13.81 -10.01 5.92
C ALA A 244 13.80 -10.46 7.39
N TRP A 245 14.98 -10.56 8.02
CA TRP A 245 15.12 -10.91 9.43
C TRP A 245 14.50 -9.87 10.36
N TYR A 246 14.78 -8.58 10.16
CA TYR A 246 14.18 -7.52 10.98
C TYR A 246 12.66 -7.47 10.82
N ASP A 247 12.17 -7.68 9.60
CA ASP A 247 10.74 -7.81 9.37
C ASP A 247 10.12 -9.03 10.08
N THR A 248 10.84 -10.15 10.13
CA THR A 248 10.44 -11.31 10.93
C THR A 248 10.34 -10.99 12.40
N LEU A 249 11.37 -10.37 12.98
CA LEU A 249 11.33 -10.00 14.39
C LEU A 249 10.15 -9.07 14.69
N ARG A 250 9.83 -8.11 13.82
CA ARG A 250 8.65 -7.23 13.99
C ARG A 250 7.32 -7.96 13.91
N ASP A 251 7.22 -9.09 13.21
CA ASP A 251 5.98 -9.87 13.13
C ASP A 251 5.80 -10.80 14.33
N PHE A 252 6.89 -11.29 14.92
CA PHE A 252 6.87 -12.13 16.12
C PHE A 252 6.79 -11.31 17.41
N LEU A 253 7.31 -10.08 17.40
CA LEU A 253 7.36 -9.20 18.57
C LEU A 253 6.01 -9.04 19.29
N PRO A 254 4.86 -8.92 18.59
CA PRO A 254 3.58 -8.87 19.26
C PRO A 254 3.25 -10.10 20.09
N ALA A 255 3.49 -11.30 19.55
CA ALA A 255 3.24 -12.54 20.28
C ALA A 255 4.14 -12.67 21.51
N ILE A 256 5.38 -12.17 21.43
CA ILE A 256 6.36 -12.19 22.53
C ILE A 256 6.00 -11.18 23.63
N LYS A 257 5.54 -9.97 23.27
CA LYS A 257 5.23 -8.89 24.22
C LYS A 257 3.76 -8.79 24.62
N GLY A 258 2.90 -9.70 24.14
CA GLY A 258 1.45 -9.65 24.39
C GLY A 258 0.74 -8.47 23.70
N LEU A 259 1.28 -7.99 22.59
CA LEU A 259 0.64 -6.98 21.74
C LEU A 259 -0.28 -7.65 20.73
N LYS A 260 -1.12 -6.85 20.09
CA LYS A 260 -1.84 -7.30 18.90
C LYS A 260 -0.84 -7.45 17.73
N PRO A 261 -0.82 -8.58 17.00
CA PRO A 261 -0.17 -8.75 15.70
C PRO A 261 -0.01 -7.50 14.82
N THR A 262 1.16 -7.44 14.20
CA THR A 262 1.61 -6.38 13.32
C THR A 262 0.72 -6.30 12.09
N ILE A 263 0.30 -5.07 11.77
CA ILE A 263 -0.41 -4.77 10.53
C ILE A 263 0.64 -4.32 9.52
N ARG A 264 0.65 -4.95 8.34
CA ARG A 264 1.49 -4.54 7.22
C ARG A 264 0.65 -3.98 6.10
N LEU A 265 1.15 -2.95 5.45
CA LEU A 265 0.50 -2.32 4.29
C LEU A 265 1.53 -2.10 3.20
N PHE A 266 1.22 -2.55 1.98
CA PHE A 266 2.05 -2.21 0.84
C PHE A 266 1.80 -0.74 0.44
N ALA A 267 2.86 0.06 0.37
CA ALA A 267 2.79 1.48 0.03
C ALA A 267 2.01 1.75 -1.27
N SER A 268 2.22 0.91 -2.28
CA SER A 268 1.55 1.02 -3.59
C SER A 268 0.13 0.45 -3.66
N ASP A 269 -0.42 -0.09 -2.56
CA ASP A 269 -1.83 -0.55 -2.55
C ASP A 269 -2.81 0.64 -2.70
N PHE A 270 -2.43 1.84 -2.26
CA PHE A 270 -3.32 2.99 -2.21
C PHE A 270 -2.55 4.32 -2.25
N VAL A 271 -3.16 5.38 -2.80
CA VAL A 271 -2.60 6.74 -2.78
C VAL A 271 -3.00 7.41 -1.47
N TRP A 272 -2.31 7.12 -0.38
CA TRP A 272 -2.74 7.53 0.97
C TRP A 272 -2.85 9.04 1.16
N CYS A 273 -2.02 9.82 0.45
CA CYS A 273 -2.09 11.28 0.45
C CYS A 273 -3.34 11.86 -0.23
N SER A 274 -4.16 11.02 -0.88
CA SER A 274 -5.44 11.46 -1.43
C SER A 274 -6.55 11.56 -0.38
N LEU A 275 -6.33 11.04 0.82
CA LEU A 275 -7.31 11.07 1.90
C LEU A 275 -7.13 12.32 2.77
N ASP A 276 -8.24 12.85 3.28
CA ASP A 276 -8.24 13.96 4.23
C ASP A 276 -8.61 13.49 5.66
N PRO A 277 -7.69 13.57 6.64
CA PRO A 277 -7.97 13.20 8.04
C PRO A 277 -9.09 14.02 8.71
N ASN A 278 -9.49 15.15 8.13
CA ASN A 278 -10.61 15.95 8.62
C ASN A 278 -11.93 15.59 7.94
N ASN A 279 -11.91 14.80 6.86
CA ASN A 279 -13.10 14.29 6.21
C ASN A 279 -13.54 12.95 6.82
N GLN A 280 -14.70 12.92 7.46
CA GLN A 280 -15.21 11.71 8.11
C GLN A 280 -15.44 10.53 7.14
N SER A 281 -15.79 10.81 5.88
CA SER A 281 -15.94 9.75 4.86
C SER A 281 -14.60 9.06 4.57
N ASP A 282 -13.53 9.86 4.47
CA ASP A 282 -12.18 9.37 4.20
C ASP A 282 -11.63 8.60 5.40
N VAL A 283 -11.91 9.05 6.64
CA VAL A 283 -11.58 8.32 7.87
C VAL A 283 -12.31 6.97 7.91
N LYS A 284 -13.61 6.92 7.55
CA LYS A 284 -14.37 5.66 7.45
C LYS A 284 -13.85 4.75 6.34
N GLN A 285 -13.42 5.31 5.22
CA GLN A 285 -12.77 4.55 4.14
C GLN A 285 -11.45 3.96 4.62
N PHE A 286 -10.62 4.76 5.27
CA PHE A 286 -9.35 4.33 5.86
C PHE A 286 -9.55 3.20 6.88
N GLN A 287 -10.55 3.34 7.76
CA GLN A 287 -10.90 2.30 8.73
C GLN A 287 -11.32 1.00 8.04
N ARG A 288 -12.08 1.05 6.94
CA ARG A 288 -12.44 -0.13 6.14
C ARG A 288 -11.23 -0.77 5.47
N LEU A 289 -10.28 0.03 4.97
CA LEU A 289 -9.03 -0.48 4.39
C LEU A 289 -8.15 -1.19 5.41
N LEU A 290 -8.11 -0.71 6.66
CA LEU A 290 -7.43 -1.41 7.76
C LEU A 290 -8.18 -2.68 8.18
N LYS A 291 -9.51 -2.61 8.35
CA LYS A 291 -10.37 -3.75 8.76
C LYS A 291 -10.41 -4.88 7.73
N GLY A 292 -10.56 -4.55 6.45
CA GLY A 292 -10.56 -5.54 5.35
C GLY A 292 -9.22 -6.23 5.14
N LYS A 293 -8.15 -5.76 5.79
CA LYS A 293 -6.83 -6.41 5.82
C LYS A 293 -6.56 -7.14 7.14
N THR A 294 -7.49 -7.10 8.09
CA THR A 294 -7.37 -7.62 9.46
C THR A 294 -8.55 -8.51 9.84
N GLU A 295 -9.06 -9.35 8.92
CA GLU A 295 -10.24 -10.21 9.16
C GLU A 295 -10.12 -11.16 10.39
N SER A 296 -8.99 -11.18 11.11
CA SER A 296 -8.76 -11.93 12.34
C SER A 296 -9.23 -11.27 13.66
N TRP A 297 -9.85 -10.08 13.65
CA TRP A 297 -10.29 -9.40 14.89
C TRP A 297 -11.22 -8.19 14.70
N GLU A 298 -12.28 -8.14 15.52
CA GLU A 298 -13.15 -6.98 15.65
C GLU A 298 -12.42 -5.80 16.32
N ILE A 299 -12.09 -4.79 15.53
CA ILE A 299 -11.58 -3.50 16.03
C ILE A 299 -12.73 -2.75 16.68
N LYS A 300 -12.81 -2.81 18.01
CA LYS A 300 -13.62 -1.89 18.82
C LYS A 300 -13.00 -0.50 18.75
N VAL A 301 -13.61 0.37 17.96
CA VAL A 301 -13.30 1.79 17.93
C VAL A 301 -13.93 2.44 19.15
N LYS A 302 -13.22 3.37 19.80
CA LYS A 302 -13.83 4.23 20.82
C LYS A 302 -15.00 4.96 20.17
N GLU A 303 -16.22 4.63 20.58
CA GLU A 303 -17.35 5.52 20.36
C GLU A 303 -17.02 6.82 21.07
N ASN A 304 -16.93 7.90 20.31
CA ASN A 304 -17.00 9.23 20.88
C ASN A 304 -18.37 9.32 21.53
N LYS A 305 -18.42 9.24 22.86
CA LYS A 305 -19.56 9.74 23.61
C LYS A 305 -19.62 11.23 23.31
N GLU A 306 -20.52 11.60 22.40
CA GLU A 306 -21.01 12.97 22.35
C GLU A 306 -21.53 13.30 23.75
N ASN A 307 -21.01 14.41 24.29
CA ASN A 307 -21.47 15.03 25.51
C ASN A 307 -22.97 15.30 25.38
N ASN A 308 -23.79 14.42 25.96
CA ASN A 308 -25.07 14.81 26.51
C ASN A 308 -24.84 15.04 27.99
N ASP A 309 -24.41 16.25 28.32
CA ASP A 309 -24.55 16.79 29.66
C ASP A 309 -25.85 17.60 29.70
N PRO A 310 -26.90 17.14 30.39
CA PRO A 310 -28.13 17.91 30.53
C PRO A 310 -28.14 18.73 31.83
N PHE A 311 -27.02 18.94 32.54
CA PHE A 311 -26.97 19.86 33.67
C PHE A 311 -25.51 20.30 33.92
N PHE A 312 -25.08 21.43 33.36
CA PHE A 312 -24.29 22.49 34.02
C PHE A 312 -24.03 23.66 33.08
#